data_AF-A0A7S0GCN3-F1
#
_entry.id   AF-A0A7S0GCN3-F1
#
_cell.length_a   1.000
_cell.length_b   1.000
_cell.length_c   1.000
_cell.angle_alpha   90.00
_cell.angle_beta   90.00
_cell.angle_gamma   90.00
#
_symmetry.space_group_name_H-M   'P 1'
#
loop_
_entity.id
_entity.type
_entity.pdbx_description
1 polymer ?
#
loop_
_entity_poly.entity_id
_entity_poly.type
_entity_poly.pdbx_seq_one_letter_code
_entity_poly.pdbx_strand_id
1 'polypeptide(L)'
;VKYQNTMRISPIAAITLAMLAVPRTTAFTQTSLHRTFGTTSTHSTLKMSTETPILTITPPFAAVRDTVITQLTTSGKVPPQMIPSLSHFVSEYAMACSENGSVTPETCAENIATCTRVALENGLPGPTQYKFENSAHQAIREPFDYYQFGVDFFRPAMDLENSVVLGKENFEEAFEFMKKGENVVFLANHQSEADPQVFSILLEKIGRRREAEELVYVAGHKVTTDPLAIPFSMGRNLLCIHSKKHINVDPTTKESKTQQNVATMNQMLKMMRGGGVGIWVAPSGGRDRRDVDTCEVPVAPFDQK
;
A
#
# COMPACT_ATOMS: atom_id res chain seq x y z
N VAL A 1 -20.50 47.14 -12.07
CA VAL A 1 -20.09 45.75 -12.42
C VAL A 1 -18.81 45.43 -11.65
N LYS A 2 -18.91 44.88 -10.44
CA LYS A 2 -17.78 44.36 -9.67
C LYS A 2 -18.13 42.94 -9.27
N TYR A 3 -17.55 41.97 -9.97
CA TYR A 3 -17.62 40.55 -9.62
C TYR A 3 -16.73 40.33 -8.38
N GLN A 4 -17.35 40.22 -7.20
CA GLN A 4 -16.72 39.58 -6.04
C GLN A 4 -16.92 38.07 -6.18
N ASN A 5 -15.97 37.40 -6.84
CA ASN A 5 -15.83 35.95 -6.72
C ASN A 5 -15.30 35.64 -5.32
N THR A 6 -16.21 35.43 -4.38
CA THR A 6 -15.92 34.74 -3.13
C THR A 6 -15.78 33.26 -3.46
N MET A 7 -14.55 32.79 -3.69
CA MET A 7 -14.24 31.37 -3.56
C MET A 7 -14.53 30.99 -2.10
N ARG A 8 -15.70 30.39 -1.86
CA ARG A 8 -15.92 29.58 -0.67
C ARG A 8 -14.99 28.37 -0.80
N ILE A 9 -13.84 28.43 -0.14
CA ILE A 9 -13.04 27.25 0.14
C ILE A 9 -13.91 26.42 1.08
N SER A 10 -14.41 25.30 0.57
CA SER A 10 -15.18 24.33 1.34
C SER A 10 -14.42 23.87 2.59
N PRO A 11 -15.09 23.65 3.74
CA PRO A 11 -14.45 23.05 4.90
C PRO A 11 -13.88 21.66 4.54
N ILE A 12 -12.56 21.53 4.56
CA ILE A 12 -11.87 20.26 4.40
C ILE A 12 -12.33 19.35 5.55
N ALA A 13 -13.11 18.31 5.24
CA ALA A 13 -13.45 17.26 6.18
C ALA A 13 -12.22 16.36 6.37
N ALA A 14 -11.63 16.40 7.57
CA ALA A 14 -10.54 15.50 7.96
C ALA A 14 -11.14 14.31 8.73
N ILE A 15 -10.89 13.10 8.23
CA ILE A 15 -11.39 11.86 8.86
C ILE A 15 -10.19 11.02 9.26
N THR A 16 -10.15 10.63 10.54
CA THR A 16 -9.17 9.69 11.08
C THR A 16 -9.72 8.28 10.99
N LEU A 17 -8.95 7.36 10.40
CA LEU A 17 -9.40 6.02 10.06
C LEU A 17 -8.74 4.97 10.95
N ALA A 18 -9.51 3.92 11.28
CA ALA A 18 -9.00 2.69 11.86
C ALA A 18 -9.41 1.50 10.98
N MET A 19 -8.45 0.93 10.26
CA MET A 19 -8.59 -0.34 9.56
C MET A 19 -7.56 -1.30 10.11
N LEU A 20 -7.96 -2.53 10.39
CA LEU A 20 -7.03 -3.58 10.79
C LEU A 20 -7.07 -4.68 9.74
N ALA A 21 -6.08 -4.66 8.85
CA ALA A 21 -5.77 -5.80 8.01
C ALA A 21 -5.02 -6.82 8.85
N VAL A 22 -5.56 -8.02 8.94
CA VAL A 22 -4.85 -9.15 9.54
C VAL A 22 -4.08 -9.81 8.40
N PRO A 23 -2.74 -9.74 8.38
CA PRO A 23 -1.96 -10.46 7.37
C PRO A 23 -1.94 -11.94 7.73
N ARG A 24 -1.77 -12.80 6.72
CA ARG A 24 -1.50 -14.23 6.96
C ARG A 24 -0.05 -14.44 7.42
N THR A 25 0.87 -13.69 6.85
CA THR A 25 2.31 -13.78 7.16
C THR A 25 2.90 -12.46 7.63
N THR A 26 4.05 -12.53 8.33
CA THR A 26 4.84 -11.34 8.72
C THR A 26 5.55 -10.66 7.56
N ALA A 27 5.44 -11.21 6.35
CA ALA A 27 6.13 -10.73 5.15
C ALA A 27 5.69 -9.34 4.69
N PHE A 28 4.38 -9.07 4.83
CA PHE A 28 3.73 -7.91 4.21
C PHE A 28 3.39 -6.82 5.22
N THR A 29 3.39 -7.14 6.51
CA THR A 29 3.26 -6.15 7.59
C THR A 29 4.04 -6.60 8.83
N GLN A 30 4.39 -5.65 9.70
CA GLN A 30 4.84 -5.97 11.05
C GLN A 30 3.58 -6.22 11.90
N THR A 31 3.22 -7.48 12.19
CA THR A 31 2.07 -7.80 13.05
C THR A 31 2.34 -7.49 14.52
N SER A 32 1.51 -6.70 15.20
CA SER A 32 1.35 -6.87 16.65
C SER A 32 0.25 -7.90 16.90
N LEU A 33 0.52 -8.85 17.80
CA LEU A 33 -0.53 -9.68 18.38
C LEU A 33 -1.29 -8.82 19.42
N HIS A 34 -2.58 -8.62 19.17
CA HIS A 34 -3.63 -8.10 20.05
C HIS A 34 -3.43 -6.77 20.80
N ARG A 35 -4.35 -5.83 20.54
CA ARG A 35 -4.98 -5.02 21.61
C ARG A 35 -6.49 -5.15 21.57
N THR A 36 -7.03 -5.69 22.64
CA THR A 36 -8.44 -5.58 23.03
C THR A 36 -8.69 -4.12 23.42
N PHE A 37 -9.51 -3.39 22.67
CA PHE A 37 -10.00 -2.09 23.13
C PHE A 37 -11.01 -2.33 24.25
N GLY A 38 -10.69 -1.86 25.45
CA GLY A 38 -11.48 -2.06 26.65
C GLY A 38 -12.82 -1.33 26.58
N THR A 39 -13.91 -2.11 26.59
CA THR A 39 -15.13 -1.74 27.29
C THR A 39 -15.39 -2.82 28.35
N THR A 40 -15.70 -2.37 29.55
CA THR A 40 -15.88 -3.18 30.77
C THR A 40 -16.90 -4.30 30.57
N SER A 41 -16.47 -5.58 30.64
CA SER A 41 -17.24 -6.67 31.23
C SER A 41 -16.41 -7.96 31.43
N THR A 42 -16.37 -8.40 32.68
CA THR A 42 -16.24 -9.78 33.23
C THR A 42 -15.38 -10.83 32.51
N HIS A 43 -14.34 -11.25 33.24
CA HIS A 43 -13.40 -12.35 32.99
C HIS A 43 -14.00 -13.66 32.46
N SER A 44 -13.45 -14.15 31.35
CA SER A 44 -13.33 -15.58 31.05
C SER A 44 -11.88 -15.87 30.64
N THR A 45 -11.20 -16.69 31.43
CA THR A 45 -9.78 -17.01 31.29
C THR A 45 -9.58 -18.04 30.18
N LEU A 46 -9.36 -17.58 28.95
CA LEU A 46 -8.83 -18.44 27.88
C LEU A 46 -7.31 -18.57 28.07
N LYS A 47 -6.86 -19.80 28.31
CA LYS A 47 -5.44 -20.16 28.36
C LYS A 47 -4.80 -19.91 27.00
N MET A 48 -3.78 -19.06 26.95
CA MET A 48 -2.94 -18.89 25.77
C MET A 48 -1.92 -20.03 25.68
N SER A 49 -1.86 -20.71 24.53
CA SER A 49 -0.67 -21.48 24.14
C SER A 49 0.39 -20.52 23.61
N THR A 50 1.60 -20.60 24.15
CA THR A 50 2.76 -19.76 23.82
C THR A 50 3.57 -20.27 22.63
N GLU A 51 3.02 -21.17 21.81
CA GLU A 51 3.67 -21.65 20.60
C GLU A 51 3.13 -20.88 19.40
N THR A 52 3.91 -19.94 18.87
CA THR A 52 3.72 -19.49 17.49
C THR A 52 3.97 -20.72 16.61
N PRO A 53 2.97 -21.26 15.89
CA PRO A 53 3.23 -22.39 15.03
C PRO A 53 4.31 -21.98 14.03
N ILE A 54 5.37 -22.77 13.93
CA ILE A 54 6.35 -22.65 12.85
C ILE A 54 5.59 -22.99 11.57
N LEU A 55 5.02 -21.96 10.94
CA LEU A 55 4.24 -22.08 9.72
C LEU A 55 5.16 -22.65 8.65
N THR A 56 4.89 -23.90 8.29
CA THR A 56 5.69 -24.63 7.31
C THR A 56 4.92 -24.61 6.01
N ILE A 57 5.51 -24.01 4.98
CA ILE A 57 4.96 -24.00 3.61
C ILE A 57 4.60 -25.43 3.20
N THR A 58 3.39 -25.63 2.67
CA THR A 58 2.97 -26.97 2.26
C THR A 58 3.75 -27.44 1.02
N PRO A 59 3.97 -28.76 0.84
CA PRO A 59 4.82 -29.27 -0.25
C PRO A 59 4.47 -28.76 -1.66
N PRO A 60 3.18 -28.64 -2.06
CA PRO A 60 2.84 -28.11 -3.38
C PRO A 60 3.29 -26.65 -3.61
N PHE A 61 3.14 -25.78 -2.60
CA PHE A 61 3.58 -24.39 -2.68
C PHE A 61 5.10 -24.26 -2.58
N ALA A 62 5.75 -25.14 -1.82
CA ALA A 62 7.22 -25.22 -1.79
C ALA A 62 7.79 -25.55 -3.18
N ALA A 63 7.16 -26.49 -3.91
CA ALA A 63 7.56 -26.84 -5.27
C ALA A 63 7.40 -25.65 -6.24
N VAL A 64 6.32 -24.87 -6.11
CA VAL A 64 6.13 -23.62 -6.87
C VAL A 64 7.24 -22.62 -6.56
N ARG A 65 7.50 -22.35 -5.28
CA ARG A 65 8.58 -21.45 -4.83
C ARG A 65 9.92 -21.87 -5.43
N ASP A 66 10.29 -23.13 -5.29
CA ASP A 66 11.61 -23.64 -5.72
C ASP A 66 11.75 -23.57 -7.24
N THR A 67 10.68 -23.86 -7.98
CA THR A 67 10.63 -23.72 -9.44
C THR A 67 10.85 -22.28 -9.87
N VAL A 68 10.16 -21.32 -9.25
CA VAL A 68 10.31 -19.89 -9.58
C VAL A 68 11.71 -19.40 -9.21
N ILE A 69 12.22 -19.72 -8.01
CA ILE A 69 13.57 -19.30 -7.59
C ILE A 69 14.63 -19.84 -8.54
N THR A 70 14.48 -21.09 -8.99
CA THR A 70 15.34 -21.68 -10.01
C THR A 70 15.29 -20.86 -11.29
N GLN A 71 14.09 -20.55 -11.80
CA GLN A 71 13.92 -19.73 -13.01
C GLN A 71 14.51 -18.33 -12.87
N LEU A 72 14.30 -17.64 -11.74
CA LEU A 72 14.89 -16.33 -11.47
C LEU A 72 16.41 -16.39 -11.56
N THR A 73 17.00 -17.43 -10.98
CA THR A 73 18.45 -17.62 -10.92
C THR A 73 19.04 -18.00 -12.28
N THR A 74 18.38 -18.86 -13.05
CA THR A 74 18.92 -19.40 -14.31
C THR A 74 18.55 -18.58 -15.55
N SER A 75 17.56 -17.68 -15.46
CA SER A 75 17.07 -16.93 -16.64
C SER A 75 18.08 -15.94 -17.23
N GLY A 76 19.05 -15.48 -16.43
CA GLY A 76 19.97 -14.40 -16.80
C GLY A 76 19.31 -13.03 -17.00
N LYS A 77 18.01 -12.90 -16.75
CA LYS A 77 17.24 -11.65 -16.93
C LYS A 77 17.23 -10.77 -15.68
N VAL A 78 17.55 -11.35 -14.52
CA VAL A 78 17.56 -10.68 -13.23
C VAL A 78 19.00 -10.33 -12.85
N PRO A 79 19.30 -9.09 -12.44
CA PRO A 79 20.61 -8.73 -11.94
C PRO A 79 21.00 -9.61 -10.74
N PRO A 80 22.22 -10.20 -10.70
CA PRO A 80 22.61 -11.15 -9.65
C PRO A 80 22.41 -10.62 -8.22
N GLN A 81 22.63 -9.33 -8.01
CA GLN A 81 22.46 -8.66 -6.72
C GLN A 81 21.00 -8.61 -6.23
N MET A 82 20.03 -8.78 -7.12
CA MET A 82 18.59 -8.78 -6.78
C MET A 82 18.03 -10.18 -6.50
N ILE A 83 18.74 -11.23 -6.93
CA ILE A 83 18.28 -12.62 -6.76
C ILE A 83 17.95 -12.95 -5.30
N PRO A 84 18.77 -12.60 -4.29
CA PRO A 84 18.44 -12.91 -2.89
C PRO A 84 17.13 -12.26 -2.43
N SER A 85 16.94 -10.97 -2.70
CA SER A 85 15.74 -10.23 -2.31
C SER A 85 14.49 -10.76 -3.01
N LEU A 86 14.59 -11.08 -4.31
CA LEU A 86 13.50 -11.65 -5.09
C LEU A 86 13.14 -13.07 -4.62
N SER A 87 14.15 -13.88 -4.30
CA SER A 87 13.94 -15.23 -3.77
C SER A 87 13.24 -15.20 -2.41
N HIS A 88 13.63 -14.25 -1.55
CA HIS A 88 12.94 -14.02 -0.29
C HIS A 88 11.48 -13.59 -0.51
N PHE A 89 11.24 -12.60 -1.37
CA PHE A 89 9.88 -12.15 -1.72
C PHE A 89 8.99 -13.29 -2.24
N VAL A 90 9.51 -14.13 -3.14
CA VAL A 90 8.81 -15.31 -3.66
C VAL A 90 8.50 -16.32 -2.55
N SER A 91 9.46 -16.56 -1.65
CA SER A 91 9.29 -17.48 -0.52
C SER A 91 8.18 -17.03 0.41
N GLU A 92 8.19 -15.75 0.78
CA GLU A 92 7.18 -15.15 1.65
C GLU A 92 5.78 -15.14 1.00
N TYR A 93 5.70 -14.86 -0.30
CA TYR A 93 4.43 -14.88 -1.02
C TYR A 93 3.85 -16.28 -1.11
N ALA A 94 4.69 -17.28 -1.43
CA ALA A 94 4.26 -18.68 -1.50
C ALA A 94 3.80 -19.21 -0.13
N MET A 95 4.44 -18.78 0.95
CA MET A 95 4.00 -19.06 2.32
C MET A 95 2.61 -18.47 2.59
N ALA A 96 2.40 -17.19 2.25
CA ALA A 96 1.11 -16.54 2.43
C ALA A 96 -0.02 -17.20 1.61
N CYS A 97 0.29 -17.63 0.39
CA CYS A 97 -0.65 -18.39 -0.43
C CYS A 97 -0.94 -19.77 0.17
N SER A 98 0.07 -20.46 0.71
CA SER A 98 -0.09 -21.78 1.34
C SER A 98 -0.97 -21.74 2.59
N GLU A 99 -1.01 -20.60 3.29
CA GLU A 99 -1.88 -20.38 4.46
C GLU A 99 -3.29 -19.90 4.05
N ASN A 100 -3.47 -19.56 2.79
CA ASN A 100 -4.75 -19.16 2.24
C ASN A 100 -5.47 -20.39 1.67
N GLY A 101 -6.45 -20.91 2.41
CA GLY A 101 -7.22 -22.09 1.98
C GLY A 101 -8.03 -21.91 0.69
N SER A 102 -8.09 -20.70 0.13
CA SER A 102 -8.77 -20.42 -1.15
C SER A 102 -7.83 -20.28 -2.34
N VAL A 103 -6.51 -20.28 -2.13
CA VAL A 103 -5.52 -20.12 -3.20
C VAL A 103 -4.96 -21.48 -3.56
N THR A 104 -4.82 -21.79 -4.85
CA THR A 104 -4.17 -23.01 -5.32
C THR A 104 -2.69 -22.77 -5.62
N PRO A 105 -1.85 -23.83 -5.66
CA PRO A 105 -0.47 -23.71 -6.12
C PRO A 105 -0.35 -23.09 -7.51
N GLU A 106 -1.28 -23.41 -8.42
CA GLU A 106 -1.32 -22.87 -9.78
C GLU A 106 -1.56 -21.36 -9.78
N THR A 107 -2.56 -20.88 -9.03
CA THR A 107 -2.81 -19.43 -8.90
C THR A 107 -1.63 -18.72 -8.24
N CYS A 108 -0.98 -19.32 -7.24
CA CYS A 108 0.24 -18.78 -6.65
C CYS A 108 1.35 -18.65 -7.70
N ALA A 109 1.56 -19.67 -8.52
CA ALA A 109 2.57 -19.65 -9.58
C ALA A 109 2.25 -18.57 -10.63
N GLU A 110 1.00 -18.45 -11.06
CA GLU A 110 0.54 -17.43 -12.02
C GLU A 110 0.74 -16.00 -11.49
N ASN A 111 0.41 -15.75 -10.21
CA ASN A 111 0.60 -14.46 -9.57
C ASN A 111 2.09 -14.08 -9.50
N ILE A 112 2.94 -15.02 -9.10
CA ILE A 112 4.39 -14.79 -9.04
C ILE A 112 4.97 -14.59 -10.44
N ALA A 113 4.56 -15.39 -11.43
CA ALA A 113 5.02 -15.26 -12.80
C ALA A 113 4.62 -13.90 -13.39
N THR A 114 3.38 -13.47 -13.15
CA THR A 114 2.88 -12.15 -13.56
C THR A 114 3.66 -11.03 -12.88
N CYS A 115 3.84 -11.08 -11.56
CA CYS A 115 4.61 -10.10 -10.81
C CYS A 115 6.07 -10.00 -11.31
N THR A 116 6.71 -11.15 -11.54
CA THR A 116 8.07 -11.22 -12.07
C THR A 116 8.14 -10.59 -13.46
N ARG A 117 7.22 -10.94 -14.35
CA ARG A 117 7.15 -10.40 -15.70
C ARG A 117 7.01 -8.87 -15.69
N VAL A 118 6.05 -8.32 -14.94
CA VAL A 118 5.85 -6.86 -14.91
C VAL A 118 7.01 -6.12 -14.23
N ALA A 119 7.68 -6.73 -13.24
CA ALA A 119 8.87 -6.17 -12.61
C ALA A 119 10.08 -6.17 -13.56
N LEU A 120 10.25 -7.22 -14.38
CA LEU A 120 11.27 -7.26 -15.43
C LEU A 120 11.01 -6.21 -16.52
N GLU A 121 9.74 -6.05 -16.93
CA GLU A 121 9.35 -5.11 -17.97
C GLU A 121 9.49 -3.65 -17.51
N ASN A 122 9.05 -3.32 -16.29
CA ASN A 122 8.86 -1.93 -15.87
C ASN A 122 9.65 -1.53 -14.61
N GLY A 123 10.06 -2.49 -13.79
CA GLY A 123 10.64 -2.22 -12.48
C GLY A 123 12.16 -2.13 -12.47
N LEU A 124 12.83 -3.06 -13.18
CA LEU A 124 14.28 -3.17 -13.15
C LEU A 124 14.98 -1.93 -13.71
N PRO A 125 16.15 -1.55 -13.17
CA PRO A 125 16.96 -0.48 -13.73
C PRO A 125 17.31 -0.78 -15.19
N GLY A 126 16.95 0.13 -16.10
CA GLY A 126 17.16 -0.07 -17.52
C GLY A 126 16.32 0.89 -18.38
N PRO A 127 16.40 0.77 -19.71
CA PRO A 127 15.67 1.64 -20.63
C PRO A 127 14.16 1.50 -20.55
N THR A 128 13.65 0.35 -20.06
CA THR A 128 12.22 0.07 -19.93
C THR A 128 11.67 0.39 -18.54
N GLN A 129 12.52 0.84 -17.61
CA GLN A 129 12.07 1.19 -16.26
C GLN A 129 11.02 2.30 -16.32
N TYR A 130 9.86 2.07 -15.72
CA TYR A 130 8.85 3.09 -15.58
C TYR A 130 9.32 4.18 -14.62
N LYS A 131 9.25 5.43 -15.07
CA LYS A 131 9.64 6.59 -14.29
C LYS A 131 8.41 7.41 -13.95
N PHE A 132 8.22 7.66 -12.66
CA PHE A 132 7.23 8.61 -12.16
C PHE A 132 7.77 10.04 -12.36
N GLU A 133 7.85 10.47 -13.62
CA GLU A 133 8.40 11.77 -14.01
C GLU A 133 7.48 12.93 -13.62
N ASN A 134 6.18 12.64 -13.50
CA ASN A 134 5.20 13.63 -13.10
C ASN A 134 5.03 13.66 -11.59
N SER A 135 4.84 14.87 -11.09
CA SER A 135 4.40 15.16 -9.73
C SER A 135 3.07 14.48 -9.34
N ALA A 136 2.21 14.21 -10.32
CA ALA A 136 0.98 13.45 -10.16
C ALA A 136 0.95 12.31 -11.18
N HIS A 137 0.57 11.12 -10.72
CA HIS A 137 0.45 9.90 -11.52
C HIS A 137 -0.99 9.43 -11.49
N GLN A 138 -1.50 9.02 -12.64
CA GLN A 138 -2.82 8.40 -12.77
C GLN A 138 -2.63 6.89 -12.96
N ALA A 139 -3.45 6.09 -12.28
CA ALA A 139 -3.37 4.64 -12.38
C ALA A 139 -3.46 4.17 -13.84
N ILE A 140 -2.53 3.31 -14.24
CA ILE A 140 -2.51 2.71 -15.58
C ILE A 140 -3.42 1.48 -15.57
N ARG A 141 -4.49 1.53 -16.37
CA ARG A 141 -5.50 0.46 -16.46
C ARG A 141 -5.44 -0.34 -17.77
N GLU A 142 -4.77 0.20 -18.78
CA GLU A 142 -4.67 -0.40 -20.14
C GLU A 142 -3.25 -0.20 -20.70
N PRO A 143 -2.74 -1.13 -21.53
CA PRO A 143 -3.35 -2.40 -21.96
C PRO A 143 -3.29 -3.51 -20.88
N PHE A 144 -2.66 -3.22 -19.74
CA PHE A 144 -2.58 -4.10 -18.59
C PHE A 144 -3.12 -3.35 -17.37
N ASP A 145 -4.05 -3.96 -16.65
CA ASP A 145 -4.65 -3.36 -15.46
C ASP A 145 -3.72 -3.53 -14.24
N TYR A 146 -2.82 -2.56 -14.03
CA TYR A 146 -1.89 -2.56 -12.90
C TYR A 146 -2.62 -2.39 -11.55
N TYR A 147 -3.80 -1.77 -11.53
CA TYR A 147 -4.60 -1.65 -10.31
C TYR A 147 -5.08 -3.03 -9.88
N GLN A 148 -5.75 -3.73 -10.80
CA GLN A 148 -6.33 -5.05 -10.53
C GLN A 148 -5.24 -6.07 -10.24
N PHE A 149 -4.13 -6.05 -11.01
CA PHE A 149 -2.94 -6.83 -10.71
C PHE A 149 -2.46 -6.64 -9.26
N GLY A 150 -2.33 -5.39 -8.80
CA GLY A 150 -1.88 -5.14 -7.43
C GLY A 150 -2.87 -5.62 -6.37
N VAL A 151 -4.18 -5.43 -6.60
CA VAL A 151 -5.23 -5.93 -5.71
C VAL A 151 -5.19 -7.46 -5.62
N ASP A 152 -5.15 -8.14 -6.76
CA ASP A 152 -5.17 -9.61 -6.82
C ASP A 152 -3.89 -10.23 -6.27
N PHE A 153 -2.75 -9.59 -6.52
CA PHE A 153 -1.48 -10.07 -5.99
C PHE A 153 -1.49 -10.06 -4.46
N PHE A 154 -1.92 -8.98 -3.80
CA PHE A 154 -1.85 -8.89 -2.34
C PHE A 154 -3.02 -9.56 -1.61
N ARG A 155 -4.14 -9.84 -2.29
CA ARG A 155 -5.33 -10.46 -1.67
C ARG A 155 -5.04 -11.81 -0.99
N PRO A 156 -4.27 -12.74 -1.58
CA PRO A 156 -3.83 -13.97 -0.92
C PRO A 156 -3.18 -13.76 0.45
N ALA A 157 -2.43 -12.68 0.62
CA ALA A 157 -1.70 -12.38 1.85
C ALA A 157 -2.56 -11.79 2.97
N MET A 158 -3.83 -11.50 2.70
CA MET A 158 -4.77 -10.97 3.69
C MET A 158 -5.66 -12.09 4.24
N ASP A 159 -5.83 -12.08 5.56
CA ASP A 159 -6.89 -12.82 6.22
C ASP A 159 -8.16 -11.95 6.24
N LEU A 160 -8.89 -11.98 5.14
CA LEU A 160 -10.11 -11.17 4.97
C LEU A 160 -11.23 -11.58 5.92
N GLU A 161 -11.24 -12.81 6.43
CA GLU A 161 -12.27 -13.27 7.37
C GLU A 161 -12.10 -12.54 8.71
N ASN A 162 -10.85 -12.45 9.19
CA ASN A 162 -10.52 -11.79 10.46
C ASN A 162 -10.20 -10.29 10.33
N SER A 163 -10.07 -9.77 9.11
CA SER A 163 -9.87 -8.33 8.89
C SER A 163 -11.15 -7.52 9.11
N VAL A 164 -10.99 -6.33 9.72
CA VAL A 164 -12.10 -5.46 10.10
C VAL A 164 -11.99 -4.06 9.51
N VAL A 165 -13.15 -3.52 9.12
CA VAL A 165 -13.32 -2.12 8.72
C VAL A 165 -14.23 -1.45 9.75
N LEU A 166 -13.67 -0.54 10.52
CA LEU A 166 -14.38 0.24 11.54
C LEU A 166 -14.76 1.62 10.98
N GLY A 167 -15.78 2.26 11.56
CA GLY A 167 -16.23 3.58 11.13
C GLY A 167 -16.77 3.61 9.70
N LYS A 168 -17.55 2.59 9.30
CA LYS A 168 -18.09 2.45 7.94
C LYS A 168 -18.97 3.63 7.54
N GLU A 169 -19.71 4.16 8.50
CA GLU A 169 -20.52 5.37 8.40
C GLU A 169 -19.68 6.62 8.01
N ASN A 170 -18.44 6.73 8.50
CA ASN A 170 -17.55 7.82 8.14
C ASN A 170 -17.07 7.71 6.69
N PHE A 171 -16.86 6.48 6.20
CA PHE A 171 -16.58 6.25 4.78
C PHE A 171 -17.77 6.63 3.91
N GLU A 172 -18.98 6.27 4.33
CA GLU A 172 -20.17 6.65 3.59
C GLU A 172 -20.32 8.17 3.48
N GLU A 173 -20.18 8.86 4.60
CA GLU A 173 -20.22 10.32 4.63
C GLU A 173 -19.11 10.94 3.76
N ALA A 174 -17.87 10.42 3.88
CA ALA A 174 -16.74 10.85 3.05
C ALA A 174 -17.04 10.74 1.56
N PHE A 175 -17.53 9.59 1.11
CA PHE A 175 -17.83 9.36 -0.30
C PHE A 175 -19.02 10.18 -0.77
N GLU A 176 -20.01 10.44 0.08
CA GLU A 176 -21.10 11.37 -0.23
C GLU A 176 -20.62 12.82 -0.35
N PHE A 177 -19.66 13.26 0.47
CA PHE A 177 -18.99 14.55 0.29
C PHE A 177 -18.27 14.61 -1.06
N MET A 178 -17.49 13.57 -1.39
CA MET A 178 -16.80 13.49 -2.69
C MET A 178 -17.77 13.58 -3.87
N LYS A 179 -18.89 12.84 -3.83
CA LYS A 179 -19.93 12.90 -4.88
C LYS A 179 -20.57 14.29 -5.03
N LYS A 180 -20.64 15.07 -3.95
CA LYS A 180 -21.14 16.46 -3.96
C LYS A 180 -20.11 17.47 -4.48
N GLY A 181 -18.92 17.01 -4.86
CA GLY A 181 -17.82 17.86 -5.31
C GLY A 181 -16.95 18.39 -4.18
N GLU A 182 -17.15 17.93 -2.94
CA GLU A 182 -16.28 18.28 -1.82
C GLU A 182 -15.02 17.43 -1.83
N ASN A 183 -13.92 17.98 -1.31
CA ASN A 183 -12.67 17.21 -1.20
C ASN A 183 -12.57 16.59 0.19
N VAL A 184 -12.08 15.35 0.25
CA VAL A 184 -11.87 14.62 1.51
C VAL A 184 -10.40 14.27 1.66
N VAL A 185 -9.86 14.47 2.85
CA VAL A 185 -8.51 14.04 3.22
C VAL A 185 -8.59 12.97 4.29
N PHE A 186 -8.13 11.77 3.95
CA PHE A 186 -7.98 10.64 4.85
C PHE A 186 -6.61 10.73 5.53
N LEU A 187 -6.63 11.05 6.82
CA LEU A 187 -5.43 11.08 7.65
C LEU A 187 -5.21 9.69 8.25
N ALA A 188 -4.14 9.03 7.84
CA ALA A 188 -3.85 7.65 8.22
C ALA A 188 -2.45 7.49 8.81
N ASN A 189 -2.24 6.38 9.53
CA ASN A 189 -0.89 5.84 9.73
C ASN A 189 -0.44 5.11 8.45
N HIS A 190 0.81 4.63 8.44
CA HIS A 190 1.37 3.88 7.32
C HIS A 190 2.09 2.66 7.88
N GLN A 191 1.85 1.46 7.36
CA GLN A 191 2.41 0.21 7.92
C GLN A 191 3.24 -0.56 6.89
N SER A 192 2.83 -0.54 5.63
CA SER A 192 3.47 -1.28 4.56
C SER A 192 3.49 -0.49 3.25
N GLU A 193 4.39 -0.84 2.35
CA GLU A 193 4.37 -0.27 0.99
C GLU A 193 3.09 -0.68 0.22
N ALA A 194 2.39 -1.72 0.68
CA ALA A 194 1.16 -2.27 0.10
C ALA A 194 -0.13 -1.66 0.67
N ASP A 195 -0.03 -0.63 1.53
CA ASP A 195 -1.20 0.01 2.15
C ASP A 195 -2.26 0.44 1.12
N PRO A 196 -1.93 1.00 -0.07
CA PRO A 196 -2.94 1.31 -1.08
C PRO A 196 -3.73 0.09 -1.56
N GLN A 197 -3.07 -1.06 -1.73
CA GLN A 197 -3.67 -2.33 -2.14
C GLN A 197 -4.55 -2.88 -1.02
N VAL A 198 -4.02 -2.93 0.21
CA VAL A 198 -4.75 -3.37 1.41
C VAL A 198 -6.01 -2.53 1.61
N PHE A 199 -5.89 -1.20 1.51
CA PHE A 199 -7.01 -0.28 1.66
C PHE A 199 -8.09 -0.53 0.61
N SER A 200 -7.70 -0.78 -0.64
CA SER A 200 -8.64 -1.10 -1.72
C SER A 200 -9.39 -2.40 -1.47
N ILE A 201 -8.68 -3.44 -1.03
CA ILE A 201 -9.29 -4.74 -0.72
C ILE A 201 -10.29 -4.61 0.44
N LEU A 202 -9.98 -3.81 1.46
CA LEU A 202 -10.87 -3.58 2.60
C LEU A 202 -12.09 -2.72 2.23
N LEU A 203 -11.94 -1.71 1.38
CA LEU A 203 -13.07 -0.95 0.85
C LEU A 203 -13.96 -1.81 -0.05
N GLU A 204 -13.38 -2.68 -0.88
CA GLU A 204 -14.13 -3.65 -1.67
C GLU A 204 -14.95 -4.60 -0.78
N LYS A 205 -14.39 -5.06 0.35
CA LYS A 205 -15.10 -5.91 1.34
C LYS A 205 -16.37 -5.25 1.88
N ILE A 206 -16.45 -3.91 1.90
CA ILE A 206 -17.66 -3.16 2.32
C ILE A 206 -18.45 -2.56 1.14
N GLY A 207 -18.20 -3.03 -0.09
CA GLY A 207 -18.93 -2.61 -1.28
C GLY A 207 -18.58 -1.20 -1.77
N ARG A 208 -17.35 -0.72 -1.52
CA ARG A 208 -16.85 0.61 -1.93
C ARG A 208 -15.66 0.51 -2.90
N ARG A 209 -15.75 -0.44 -3.82
CA ARG A 209 -14.69 -0.72 -4.79
C ARG A 209 -14.43 0.46 -5.73
N ARG A 210 -15.49 1.09 -6.26
CA ARG A 210 -15.35 2.20 -7.21
C ARG A 210 -14.65 3.39 -6.57
N GLU A 211 -15.07 3.72 -5.36
CA GLU A 211 -14.47 4.79 -4.58
C GLU A 211 -13.00 4.49 -4.28
N ALA A 212 -12.65 3.23 -3.98
CA ALA A 212 -11.27 2.82 -3.75
C ALA A 212 -10.36 2.98 -5.00
N GLU A 213 -10.91 2.79 -6.20
CA GLU A 213 -10.18 2.97 -7.48
C GLU A 213 -9.84 4.45 -7.76
N GLU A 214 -10.61 5.38 -7.19
CA GLU A 214 -10.50 6.83 -7.44
C GLU A 214 -9.60 7.56 -6.44
N LEU A 215 -9.27 6.93 -5.31
CA LEU A 215 -8.45 7.56 -4.28
C LEU A 215 -7.03 7.90 -4.78
N VAL A 216 -6.55 9.05 -4.32
CA VAL A 216 -5.20 9.56 -4.63
C VAL A 216 -4.33 9.41 -3.38
N TYR A 217 -3.18 8.76 -3.53
CA TYR A 217 -2.27 8.48 -2.43
C TYR A 217 -1.06 9.41 -2.48
N VAL A 218 -0.76 10.09 -1.38
CA VAL A 218 0.51 10.81 -1.23
C VAL A 218 1.62 9.79 -1.02
N ALA A 219 2.50 9.63 -2.00
CA ALA A 219 3.48 8.56 -2.06
C ALA A 219 4.92 9.07 -2.05
N GLY A 220 5.77 8.38 -1.28
CA GLY A 220 7.17 8.69 -1.11
C GLY A 220 8.09 8.09 -2.18
N HIS A 221 9.38 8.43 -2.09
CA HIS A 221 10.42 7.99 -3.02
C HIS A 221 10.54 6.45 -3.17
N LYS A 222 10.41 5.68 -2.08
CA LYS A 222 10.71 4.25 -2.11
C LYS A 222 9.77 3.47 -3.04
N VAL A 223 8.47 3.73 -2.98
CA VAL A 223 7.49 3.03 -3.82
C VAL A 223 7.53 3.44 -5.30
N THR A 224 8.22 4.54 -5.61
CA THR A 224 8.38 5.05 -6.98
C THR A 224 9.75 4.73 -7.59
N THR A 225 10.69 4.15 -6.81
CA THR A 225 12.04 3.81 -7.30
C THR A 225 12.48 2.37 -7.02
N ASP A 226 11.85 1.68 -6.06
CA ASP A 226 12.12 0.27 -5.82
C ASP A 226 11.59 -0.58 -6.99
N PRO A 227 12.44 -1.37 -7.67
CA PRO A 227 12.04 -2.19 -8.81
C PRO A 227 10.85 -3.12 -8.55
N LEU A 228 10.69 -3.61 -7.33
CA LEU A 228 9.56 -4.47 -6.98
C LEU A 228 8.29 -3.68 -6.70
N ALA A 229 8.41 -2.45 -6.20
CA ALA A 229 7.25 -1.63 -5.87
C ALA A 229 6.68 -0.91 -7.10
N ILE A 230 7.52 -0.56 -8.08
CA ILE A 230 7.11 0.22 -9.26
C ILE A 230 5.86 -0.35 -9.95
N PRO A 231 5.76 -1.66 -10.30
CA PRO A 231 4.56 -2.18 -10.95
C PRO A 231 3.29 -2.04 -10.12
N PHE A 232 3.38 -2.17 -8.79
CA PHE A 232 2.24 -1.97 -7.91
C PHE A 232 1.82 -0.50 -7.80
N SER A 233 2.80 0.41 -7.82
CA SER A 233 2.59 1.86 -7.83
C SER A 233 2.00 2.37 -9.14
N MET A 234 2.35 1.75 -10.28
CA MET A 234 1.78 2.10 -11.59
C MET A 234 0.25 1.97 -11.60
N GLY A 235 -0.30 1.06 -10.80
CA GLY A 235 -1.74 0.84 -10.65
C GLY A 235 -2.47 1.78 -9.68
N ARG A 236 -1.83 2.85 -9.20
CA ARG A 236 -2.40 3.76 -8.19
C ARG A 236 -2.43 5.19 -8.69
N ASN A 237 -3.40 5.99 -8.23
CA ASN A 237 -3.32 7.43 -8.41
C ASN A 237 -2.39 7.99 -7.33
N LEU A 238 -1.30 8.66 -7.70
CA LEU A 238 -0.28 9.09 -6.75
C LEU A 238 -0.01 10.59 -6.85
N LEU A 239 0.25 11.21 -5.70
CA LEU A 239 0.97 12.46 -5.59
C LEU A 239 2.40 12.13 -5.15
N CYS A 240 3.34 12.21 -6.09
CA CYS A 240 4.72 11.80 -5.88
C CYS A 240 5.48 12.89 -5.13
N ILE A 241 5.89 12.62 -3.90
CA ILE A 241 6.65 13.55 -3.05
C ILE A 241 7.94 12.92 -2.53
N HIS A 242 8.94 13.77 -2.32
CA HIS A 242 10.13 13.43 -1.54
C HIS A 242 9.87 13.78 -0.09
N SER A 243 9.82 12.77 0.77
CA SER A 243 9.63 12.98 2.22
C SER A 243 10.76 13.83 2.81
N LYS A 244 10.46 14.60 3.86
CA LYS A 244 11.46 15.38 4.63
C LYS A 244 12.62 14.50 5.13
N LYS A 245 12.34 13.22 5.43
CA LYS A 245 13.34 12.23 5.86
C LYS A 245 14.41 11.93 4.79
N HIS A 246 14.10 12.13 3.50
CA HIS A 246 14.98 11.79 2.38
C HIS A 246 15.45 12.98 1.54
N ILE A 247 14.83 14.16 1.70
CA ILE A 247 15.17 15.36 0.91
C ILE A 247 16.56 15.93 1.22
N ASN A 248 17.05 15.75 2.45
CA ASN A 248 18.35 16.28 2.91
C ASN A 248 19.49 15.24 2.85
N VAL A 249 19.23 14.01 2.41
CA VAL A 249 20.24 12.92 2.40
C VAL A 249 21.37 13.22 1.41
N ASP A 250 21.04 13.83 0.29
CA ASP A 250 22.00 14.22 -0.74
C ASP A 250 21.80 15.70 -1.08
N PRO A 251 22.76 16.58 -0.69
CA PRO A 251 22.68 18.00 -0.96
C PRO A 251 22.56 18.35 -2.44
N THR A 252 23.12 17.54 -3.33
CA THR A 252 23.17 17.83 -4.78
C THR A 252 21.82 17.64 -5.46
N THR A 253 20.99 16.73 -4.95
CA THR A 253 19.64 16.47 -5.46
C THR A 253 18.54 17.19 -4.68
N LYS A 254 18.89 17.96 -3.64
CA LYS A 254 17.92 18.64 -2.79
C LYS A 254 17.06 19.65 -3.54
N GLU A 255 17.67 20.45 -4.42
CA GLU A 255 16.95 21.49 -5.16
C GLU A 255 15.92 20.88 -6.11
N SER A 256 16.32 19.90 -6.92
CA SER A 256 15.40 19.22 -7.84
C SER A 256 14.27 18.50 -7.11
N LYS A 257 14.56 17.82 -5.99
CA LYS A 257 13.54 17.21 -5.12
C LYS A 257 12.56 18.24 -4.55
N THR A 258 13.06 19.42 -4.17
CA THR A 258 12.23 20.51 -3.64
C THR A 258 11.32 21.08 -4.73
N GLN A 259 11.85 21.31 -5.93
CA GLN A 259 11.09 21.77 -7.08
C GLN A 259 9.99 20.77 -7.46
N GLN A 260 10.29 19.47 -7.46
CA GLN A 260 9.30 18.42 -7.70
C GLN A 260 8.19 18.44 -6.64
N ASN A 261 8.52 18.60 -5.35
CA ASN A 261 7.52 18.72 -4.29
C ASN A 261 6.60 19.93 -4.51
N VAL A 262 7.16 21.10 -4.88
CA VAL A 262 6.36 22.29 -5.20
C VAL A 262 5.41 22.03 -6.37
N ALA A 263 5.91 21.38 -7.43
CA ALA A 263 5.07 20.98 -8.56
C ALA A 263 3.96 19.99 -8.14
N THR A 264 4.23 19.07 -7.22
CA THR A 264 3.23 18.15 -6.65
C THR A 264 2.17 18.87 -5.83
N MET A 265 2.56 19.85 -5.01
CA MET A 265 1.59 20.69 -4.29
C MET A 265 0.70 21.48 -5.25
N ASN A 266 1.25 22.00 -6.36
CA ASN A 266 0.46 22.70 -7.38
C ASN A 266 -0.53 21.75 -8.09
N GLN A 267 -0.14 20.52 -8.38
CA GLN A 267 -1.06 19.52 -8.94
C GLN A 267 -2.16 19.14 -7.95
N MET A 268 -1.81 18.93 -6.68
CA MET A 268 -2.80 18.67 -5.62
C MET A 268 -3.82 19.81 -5.52
N LEU A 269 -3.35 21.07 -5.48
CA LEU A 269 -4.23 22.25 -5.48
C LEU A 269 -5.13 22.31 -6.72
N LYS A 270 -4.60 21.96 -7.89
CA LYS A 270 -5.39 21.89 -9.13
C LYS A 270 -6.49 20.82 -9.02
N MET A 271 -6.17 19.62 -8.52
CA MET A 271 -7.15 18.55 -8.29
C MET A 271 -8.23 18.99 -7.30
N MET A 272 -7.84 19.55 -6.15
CA MET A 272 -8.78 20.01 -5.13
C MET A 272 -9.69 21.14 -5.62
N ARG A 273 -9.20 22.02 -6.51
CA ARG A 273 -10.06 23.03 -7.15
C ARG A 273 -11.10 22.42 -8.11
N GLY A 274 -10.82 21.24 -8.66
CA GLY A 274 -11.77 20.47 -9.46
C GLY A 274 -12.92 19.90 -8.62
N GLY A 275 -12.71 19.70 -7.31
CA GLY A 275 -13.68 19.13 -6.39
C GLY A 275 -13.74 17.60 -6.47
N GLY A 276 -14.33 16.98 -5.44
CA GLY A 276 -14.64 15.55 -5.40
C GLY A 276 -13.43 14.63 -5.21
N VAL A 277 -12.25 15.15 -4.87
CA VAL A 277 -11.05 14.31 -4.71
C VAL A 277 -10.95 13.74 -3.30
N GLY A 278 -10.65 12.44 -3.21
CA GLY A 278 -10.27 11.75 -1.97
C GLY A 278 -8.76 11.56 -1.91
N ILE A 279 -8.09 12.19 -0.95
CA ILE A 279 -6.63 12.12 -0.79
C ILE A 279 -6.29 11.32 0.47
N TRP A 280 -5.54 10.24 0.31
CA TRP A 280 -4.95 9.49 1.41
C TRP A 280 -3.54 10.00 1.70
N VAL A 281 -3.27 10.33 2.96
CA VAL A 281 -1.96 10.82 3.40
C VAL A 281 -1.59 10.23 4.76
N ALA A 282 -0.31 9.89 4.90
CA ALA A 282 0.30 9.51 6.17
C ALA A 282 1.22 10.62 6.70
N PRO A 283 0.75 11.49 7.63
CA PRO A 283 1.50 12.66 8.06
C PRO A 283 2.78 12.33 8.83
N SER A 284 2.93 11.12 9.36
CA SER A 284 4.19 10.65 9.97
C SER A 284 5.37 10.60 8.98
N GLY A 285 5.07 10.62 7.67
CA GLY A 285 6.05 10.59 6.58
C GLY A 285 6.82 9.27 6.47
N GLY A 286 6.38 8.21 7.14
CA GLY A 286 6.98 6.88 7.02
C GLY A 286 6.22 5.82 7.80
N ARG A 287 6.56 4.55 7.55
CA ARG A 287 5.88 3.42 8.17
C ARG A 287 6.05 3.41 9.70
N ASP A 288 5.09 2.86 10.40
CA ASP A 288 5.16 2.45 11.81
C ASP A 288 6.35 1.49 12.00
N ARG A 289 6.86 1.39 13.22
CA ARG A 289 8.01 0.54 13.55
C ARG A 289 7.68 -0.33 14.74
N ARG A 290 7.96 -1.61 14.60
CA ARG A 290 7.94 -2.56 15.71
C ARG A 290 8.92 -2.11 16.79
N ASP A 291 8.40 -2.03 18.00
CA ASP A 291 9.17 -1.90 19.22
C ASP A 291 9.78 -3.27 19.55
N VAL A 292 11.11 -3.32 19.69
CA VAL A 292 11.86 -4.59 19.83
C VAL A 292 11.69 -5.23 21.21
N ASP A 293 11.35 -4.44 22.22
CA ASP A 293 11.23 -4.91 23.60
C ASP A 293 9.82 -5.46 23.87
N THR A 294 8.81 -4.78 23.34
CA THR A 294 7.40 -5.12 23.55
C THR A 294 6.80 -5.95 22.42
N CYS A 295 7.46 -6.02 21.26
CA CYS A 295 6.93 -6.54 20.01
C CYS A 295 5.65 -5.84 19.52
N GLU A 296 5.24 -4.71 20.12
CA GLU A 296 4.12 -3.91 19.65
C GLU A 296 4.51 -3.09 18.41
N VAL A 297 3.52 -2.67 17.61
CA VAL A 297 3.73 -1.78 16.45
C VAL A 297 2.92 -0.50 16.68
N PRO A 298 3.44 0.46 17.46
CA PRO A 298 2.74 1.70 17.73
C PRO A 298 2.61 2.57 16.49
N VAL A 299 1.52 3.34 16.43
CA VAL A 299 1.30 4.35 15.39
C VAL A 299 2.35 5.45 15.51
N ALA A 300 3.07 5.70 14.43
CA ALA A 300 4.06 6.75 14.38
C ALA A 300 3.40 8.13 14.55
N PRO A 301 4.01 9.05 15.32
CA PRO A 301 3.43 10.38 15.53
C PRO A 301 3.34 11.15 14.22
N PHE A 302 2.25 11.89 14.05
CA PHE A 302 2.05 12.77 12.91
C PHE A 302 2.99 13.97 12.98
N ASP A 303 3.55 14.37 11.84
CA ASP A 303 4.29 15.63 11.74
C ASP A 303 3.30 16.80 11.84
N GLN A 304 3.46 17.62 12.88
CA GLN A 304 2.63 18.80 13.13
C GLN A 304 3.10 20.03 12.34
N LYS A 305 4.21 19.93 11.60
CA LYS A 305 4.87 21.06 10.93
C LYS A 305 4.71 21.07 9.42
#